data_AF-A0A251T7G8-F1
#
_entry.id   AF-A0A251T7G8-F1
#
_cell.length_a   1.000
_cell.length_b   1.000
_cell.length_c   1.000
_cell.angle_alpha   90.00
_cell.angle_beta   90.00
_cell.angle_gamma   90.00
#
_symmetry.space_group_name_H-M   'P 1'
#
loop_
_entity.id
_entity.type
_entity.pdbx_description
1 polymer ?
#
loop_
_entity_poly.entity_id
_entity_poly.type
_entity_poly.pdbx_seq_one_letter_code
_entity_poly.pdbx_strand_id
1 'polypeptide(L)'
;MLPDELMLEIFRNLYSKCSRDACSLVCRRWLTLERLSRDTIRIGGSASPDSLVNLISSHFLNVTNLYVDERLSGPHPFGVVSSPVPWFCPKFCIFTV
;
A
#
# COMPACT_ATOMS: atom_id res chain seq x y z
N MET A 1 -1.19 -1.59 26.73
CA MET A 1 -1.58 -1.45 25.30
C MET A 1 -1.12 -0.07 24.86
N LEU A 2 -0.37 0.07 23.76
CA LEU A 2 0.02 1.39 23.24
C LEU A 2 -1.24 2.13 22.75
N PRO A 3 -1.40 3.45 22.97
CA PRO A 3 -2.45 4.25 22.36
C PRO A 3 -2.38 4.30 20.82
N ASP A 4 -3.51 4.56 20.16
CA ASP A 4 -3.59 4.60 18.69
C ASP A 4 -2.79 5.77 18.11
N GLU A 5 -2.74 6.91 18.81
CA GLU A 5 -2.02 8.11 18.39
C GLU A 5 -0.51 7.84 18.27
N LEU A 6 0.06 7.12 19.25
CA LEU A 6 1.46 6.72 19.22
C LEU A 6 1.73 5.68 18.12
N MET A 7 0.80 4.75 17.88
CA MET A 7 0.91 3.79 16.78
C MET A 7 0.92 4.50 15.42
N LEU A 8 0.06 5.51 15.24
CA LEU A 8 0.02 6.33 14.04
C LEU A 8 1.35 7.09 13.83
N GLU A 9 1.92 7.64 14.90
CA GLU A 9 3.23 8.30 14.84
C GLU A 9 4.35 7.32 14.44
N ILE A 10 4.36 6.11 15.00
CA ILE A 10 5.30 5.06 14.58
C ILE A 10 5.14 4.75 13.10
N PHE A 11 3.91 4.55 12.62
CA PHE A 11 3.68 4.25 11.20
C PHE A 11 4.03 5.40 10.27
N ARG A 12 3.84 6.66 10.68
CA ARG A 12 4.28 7.84 9.90
C ARG A 12 5.80 7.90 9.72
N ASN A 13 6.56 7.38 10.67
CA ASN A 13 8.03 7.32 10.60
C ASN A 13 8.56 6.11 9.80
N LEU A 14 7.69 5.24 9.26
CA LEU A 14 8.10 4.15 8.38
C LEU A 14 8.23 4.63 6.92
N TYR A 15 9.47 4.80 6.46
CA TYR A 15 9.77 5.26 5.10
C TYR A 15 9.75 4.17 4.03
N SER A 16 10.00 2.91 4.42
CA SER A 16 10.01 1.79 3.47
C SER A 16 8.60 1.27 3.25
N LYS A 17 8.16 1.22 1.98
CA LYS A 17 6.88 0.58 1.60
C LYS A 17 6.81 -0.86 2.12
N CYS A 18 7.91 -1.63 2.04
CA CYS A 18 7.97 -2.99 2.56
C CYS A 18 7.63 -3.08 4.05
N SER A 19 8.19 -2.19 4.87
CA SER A 19 7.96 -2.19 6.31
C SER A 19 6.50 -1.84 6.63
N ARG A 20 5.94 -0.84 5.94
CA ARG A 20 4.53 -0.47 6.07
C ARG A 20 3.61 -1.62 5.68
N ASP A 21 3.90 -2.24 4.54
CA ASP A 21 3.14 -3.37 4.03
C ASP A 21 3.16 -4.53 5.07
N ALA A 22 4.32 -4.88 5.62
CA ALA A 22 4.42 -5.88 6.68
C ALA A 22 3.62 -5.52 7.95
N CYS A 23 3.62 -4.26 8.39
CA CYS A 23 2.84 -3.81 9.55
C CYS A 23 1.33 -4.05 9.38
N SER A 24 0.80 -3.85 8.18
CA SER A 24 -0.63 -4.05 7.89
C SER A 24 -1.10 -5.50 8.09
N LEU A 25 -0.18 -6.46 8.05
CA LEU A 25 -0.47 -7.90 8.13
C LEU A 25 -0.44 -8.46 9.56
N VAL A 26 0.01 -7.67 10.54
CA VAL A 26 0.19 -8.14 11.93
C VAL A 26 -1.14 -8.45 12.60
N CYS A 27 -2.10 -7.52 12.53
CA CYS A 27 -3.46 -7.71 13.03
C CYS A 27 -4.41 -6.65 12.46
N ARG A 28 -5.72 -6.82 12.66
CA ARG A 28 -6.74 -5.87 12.17
C ARG A 28 -6.55 -4.44 12.69
N ARG A 29 -6.10 -4.28 13.94
CA ARG A 29 -5.85 -2.96 14.53
C ARG A 29 -4.71 -2.23 13.80
N TRP A 30 -3.65 -2.95 13.46
CA TRP A 30 -2.52 -2.39 12.72
C TRP A 30 -2.91 -2.08 11.28
N LEU A 31 -3.68 -2.95 10.63
CA LEU A 31 -4.23 -2.69 9.29
C LEU A 31 -5.00 -1.36 9.23
N THR A 32 -5.91 -1.13 10.17
CA THR A 32 -6.72 0.11 10.19
C THR A 32 -5.85 1.34 10.41
N LEU A 33 -4.93 1.30 11.37
CA LEU A 33 -4.06 2.44 11.68
C LEU A 33 -3.02 2.70 10.59
N GLU A 34 -2.48 1.65 9.96
CA GLU A 34 -1.56 1.78 8.83
C GLU A 34 -2.23 2.50 7.67
N ARG A 35 -3.45 2.08 7.32
CA ARG A 35 -4.30 2.71 6.30
C ARG A 35 -4.60 4.19 6.58
N LEU A 36 -4.87 4.53 7.84
CA LEU A 36 -5.09 5.93 8.27
C LEU A 36 -3.82 6.77 8.24
N SER A 37 -2.66 6.15 8.46
CA SER A 37 -1.37 6.85 8.49
C SER A 37 -0.72 7.02 7.12
N ARG A 38 -1.25 6.39 6.07
CA ARG A 38 -0.63 6.38 4.73
C ARG A 38 -1.10 7.62 3.95
N ASP A 39 -0.13 8.41 3.47
CA ASP A 39 -0.35 9.63 2.68
C ASP A 39 -0.06 9.42 1.17
N THR A 40 0.74 8.39 0.87
CA THR A 40 1.25 8.09 -0.47
C THR A 40 0.98 6.65 -0.85
N ILE A 41 0.35 6.44 -2.02
CA ILE A 41 0.15 5.12 -2.63
C ILE A 41 0.87 5.07 -3.97
N ARG A 42 1.59 3.97 -4.19
CA ARG A 42 2.24 3.64 -5.48
C ARG A 42 1.71 2.30 -5.97
N ILE A 43 1.12 2.30 -7.15
CA ILE A 43 0.44 1.15 -7.75
C ILE A 43 0.85 0.98 -9.20
N GLY A 44 0.81 -0.26 -9.67
CA GLY A 44 0.90 -0.54 -11.11
C GLY A 44 -0.41 -0.21 -11.82
N GLY A 45 -0.32 0.03 -13.13
CA GLY A 45 -1.49 0.28 -13.98
C GLY A 45 -2.51 -0.84 -13.85
N SER A 46 -3.75 -0.47 -13.55
CA SER A 46 -4.90 -1.37 -13.54
C SER A 46 -5.65 -1.27 -14.87
N ALA A 47 -6.25 -2.37 -15.32
CA ALA A 47 -7.18 -2.36 -16.45
C ALA A 47 -8.52 -1.66 -16.11
N SER A 48 -8.83 -1.47 -14.81
CA SER A 48 -10.04 -0.80 -14.33
C SER A 48 -9.70 0.34 -13.34
N PRO A 49 -9.55 1.58 -13.83
CA PRO A 49 -9.20 2.73 -12.99
C PRO A 49 -10.28 3.07 -11.97
N ASP A 50 -11.56 2.93 -12.32
CA ASP A 50 -12.68 3.28 -11.41
C ASP A 50 -12.73 2.37 -10.19
N SER A 51 -12.55 1.07 -10.38
CA SER A 51 -12.50 0.10 -9.28
C SER A 51 -11.33 0.38 -8.34
N LEU A 52 -10.20 0.78 -8.90
CA LEU A 52 -8.99 1.13 -8.17
C LEU A 52 -9.17 2.40 -7.33
N VAL A 53 -9.76 3.44 -7.91
CA VAL A 53 -10.09 4.68 -7.19
C VAL A 53 -11.06 4.40 -6.06
N ASN A 54 -12.10 3.58 -6.29
CA ASN A 54 -13.06 3.18 -5.26
C ASN A 54 -12.41 2.38 -4.12
N LEU A 55 -11.48 1.48 -4.45
CA LEU A 55 -10.74 0.71 -3.46
C LEU A 55 -9.84 1.61 -2.61
N ILE A 56 -9.15 2.57 -3.24
CA ILE A 56 -8.27 3.51 -2.54
C ILE A 56 -9.09 4.42 -1.64
N SER A 57 -10.17 5.02 -2.14
CA SER A 57 -11.00 5.96 -1.39
C SER A 57 -11.72 5.31 -0.20
N SER A 58 -12.11 4.03 -0.33
CA SER A 58 -12.77 3.29 0.75
C SER A 58 -11.83 2.80 1.86
N HIS A 59 -10.53 2.67 1.58
CA HIS A 59 -9.58 2.12 2.53
C HIS A 59 -8.53 3.11 3.04
N PHE A 60 -8.25 4.18 2.30
CA PHE A 60 -7.18 5.12 2.62
C PHE A 60 -7.69 6.56 2.60
N LEU A 61 -8.15 7.02 3.76
CA LEU A 61 -8.81 8.33 3.92
C LEU A 61 -7.85 9.52 3.81
N ASN A 62 -6.56 9.29 4.08
CA ASN A 62 -5.57 10.36 4.22
C ASN A 62 -4.57 10.41 3.05
N VAL A 63 -4.84 9.70 1.97
CA VAL A 63 -3.96 9.67 0.79
C VAL A 63 -4.09 10.97 0.02
N THR A 64 -2.95 11.63 -0.16
CA THR A 64 -2.80 12.88 -0.92
C THR A 64 -1.97 12.68 -2.18
N ASN A 65 -1.10 11.66 -2.20
CA ASN A 65 -0.22 11.37 -3.31
C ASN A 65 -0.52 9.98 -3.87
N LEU A 66 -1.07 9.91 -5.09
CA LEU A 66 -1.29 8.66 -5.81
C LEU A 66 -0.39 8.61 -7.04
N TYR A 67 0.50 7.62 -7.08
CA TYR A 67 1.37 7.35 -8.23
C TYR A 67 0.90 6.07 -8.92
N VAL A 68 0.47 6.20 -10.18
CA VAL A 68 0.07 5.08 -11.03
C VAL A 68 1.15 4.86 -12.08
N ASP A 69 1.79 3.70 -12.03
CA ASP A 69 2.79 3.30 -13.00
C ASP A 69 2.17 2.34 -14.03
N GLU A 70 1.71 2.89 -15.15
CA GLU A 70 1.10 2.14 -16.25
C GLU A 70 2.03 1.10 -16.89
N ARG A 71 3.35 1.24 -16.71
CA ARG A 71 4.34 0.30 -17.26
C ARG A 71 4.33 -1.05 -16.54
N LEU A 72 3.64 -1.14 -15.41
CA LEU A 72 3.41 -2.38 -14.66
C LEU A 72 2.10 -3.09 -15.08
N SER A 73 1.37 -2.59 -16.08
CA SER A 73 0.18 -3.26 -16.61
C SER A 73 0.60 -4.49 -17.44
N GLY A 74 0.49 -5.67 -16.83
CA GLY A 74 0.74 -6.94 -17.51
C GLY A 74 -0.10 -8.06 -16.89
N PRO A 75 -0.67 -8.97 -17.70
CA PRO A 75 -1.40 -10.11 -17.17
C PRO A 75 -0.37 -11.12 -16.68
N HIS A 76 -0.04 -11.16 -15.38
CA HIS A 76 0.81 -12.25 -14.86
C HIS A 76 0.25 -12.81 -13.55
N PRO A 77 -0.25 -14.06 -13.58
CA PRO A 77 -0.63 -14.81 -12.37
C PRO A 77 0.58 -15.10 -11.47
N PHE A 78 1.77 -15.21 -12.05
CA PHE A 78 3.05 -15.35 -11.35
C PHE A 78 4.14 -14.84 -12.30
N GLY A 79 4.76 -13.70 -12.03
CA GLY A 79 5.76 -13.13 -12.93
C GLY A 79 6.58 -12.05 -12.24
N VAL A 80 7.80 -12.43 -11.82
CA VAL A 80 8.80 -11.54 -11.27
C VAL A 80 9.23 -10.54 -12.35
N VAL A 81 8.64 -9.34 -12.35
CA VAL A 81 9.21 -8.22 -13.12
C VAL A 81 10.45 -7.76 -12.38
N SER A 82 11.59 -8.15 -12.96
CA SER A 82 12.93 -7.77 -12.55
C SER A 82 13.23 -6.35 -13.00
N SER A 83 12.59 -5.39 -12.34
CA SER A 83 13.05 -4.01 -12.30
C SER A 83 13.19 -3.66 -10.81
N PRO A 84 14.35 -3.16 -10.34
CA PRO A 84 14.46 -2.66 -8.98
C PRO A 84 13.71 -1.33 -8.93
N VAL A 85 12.38 -1.37 -8.97
CA VAL A 85 11.58 -0.24 -8.53
C VAL A 85 11.79 -0.18 -7.01
N PRO A 86 12.43 0.88 -6.47
CA PRO A 86 12.89 0.91 -5.07
C PRO A 86 11.78 0.68 -4.03
N TRP A 87 10.52 0.81 -4.46
CA TRP A 87 9.31 0.63 -3.66
C TRP A 87 8.61 -0.72 -3.86
N PHE A 88 8.96 -1.51 -4.88
CA PHE A 88 8.28 -2.78 -5.13
C PHE A 88 8.74 -3.82 -4.11
N CYS A 89 7.81 -4.28 -3.27
CA CYS A 89 8.10 -5.27 -2.23
C CYS A 89 7.55 -6.63 -2.68
N PRO A 90 8.38 -7.54 -3.21
CA PRO A 90 7.90 -8.76 -3.85
C PRO A 90 7.19 -9.74 -2.89
N LYS A 91 7.34 -9.58 -1.57
CA LYS A 91 6.77 -10.47 -0.55
C LYS A 91 5.44 -10.00 0.03
N PHE A 92 5.04 -8.74 -0.20
CA PHE A 92 3.95 -8.11 0.57
C PHE A 92 3.03 -7.22 -0.30
N CYS A 93 2.75 -7.59 -1.56
CA CYS A 93 1.73 -6.90 -2.33
C CYS A 93 0.35 -7.04 -1.65
N ILE A 94 -0.12 -5.98 -0.98
CA ILE A 94 -1.39 -5.93 -0.24
C ILE A 94 -2.60 -5.62 -1.12
N PHE A 95 -2.42 -5.44 -2.43
CA PHE A 95 -3.54 -5.38 -3.38
C PHE A 95 -4.10 -6.77 -3.72
N THR A 96 -4.05 -7.71 -2.78
CA THR A 96 -4.85 -8.94 -2.85
C THR A 96 -6.12 -8.70 -2.03
N VAL A 97 -7.12 -8.13 -2.69
CA VAL A 97 -8.53 -8.50 -2.47
C VAL A 97 -8.92 -9.33 -3.68
#